data_AF-A0A292ZMN5-F1
#
_entry.id   AF-A0A292ZMN5-F1
#
_cell.length_a   1.000
_cell.length_b   1.000
_cell.length_c   1.000
_cell.angle_alpha   90.00
_cell.angle_beta   90.00
_cell.angle_gamma   90.00
#
_symmetry.space_group_name_H-M   'P 1'
#
loop_
_entity.id
_entity.type
_entity.pdbx_description
1 polymer ?
#
loop_
_entity_poly.entity_id
_entity_poly.type
_entity_poly.pdbx_seq_one_letter_code
_entity_poly.pdbx_strand_id
1 'polypeptide(L)' 'MAAAALHIDQEVDVREEEGRVIIEPITAPAFTLEGLLAGMKPENFPENVDFGPPVGNELW' A
#
# COMPACT_ATOMS: atom_id res chain seq x y z
N MET A 1 15.33 -11.53 3.67
CA MET A 1 13.97 -12.07 3.90
C MET A 1 13.37 -12.62 2.61
N ALA A 2 14.13 -13.39 1.81
CA ALA A 2 13.64 -13.88 0.51
C ALA A 2 12.73 -15.12 0.61
N ALA A 3 12.70 -15.80 1.76
CA ALA A 3 11.99 -17.09 1.90
C ALA A 3 10.48 -16.97 2.11
N ALA A 4 10.00 -15.83 2.62
CA ALA A 4 8.58 -15.61 2.96
C ALA A 4 7.88 -14.54 2.12
N ALA A 5 8.60 -13.93 1.15
CA ALA A 5 8.10 -12.82 0.33
C ALA A 5 7.50 -11.64 1.14
N LEU A 6 7.95 -11.44 2.38
CA LEU A 6 7.54 -10.33 3.24
C LEU A 6 8.44 -9.11 3.01
N HIS A 7 7.86 -7.93 3.01
CA HIS A 7 8.56 -6.65 2.97
C HIS A 7 8.43 -5.88 4.29
N ILE A 8 9.32 -4.91 4.51
CA ILE A 8 9.23 -4.01 5.67
C ILE A 8 7.93 -3.19 5.57
N ASP A 9 7.31 -2.91 6.72
CA ASP A 9 6.03 -2.22 6.86
C ASP A 9 4.85 -2.88 6.15
N GLN A 10 4.96 -4.18 5.82
CA GLN A 10 3.84 -4.97 5.31
C GLN A 10 2.83 -5.28 6.41
N GLU A 11 1.54 -5.13 6.11
CA GLU A 11 0.48 -5.61 6.98
C GLU A 11 0.39 -7.15 6.96
N VAL A 12 0.29 -7.76 8.14
CA VAL A 12 0.25 -9.22 8.31
C VAL A 12 -0.84 -9.62 9.31
N ASP A 13 -1.45 -10.77 9.08
CA ASP A 13 -2.27 -11.46 10.06
C ASP A 13 -1.38 -12.30 10.98
N VAL A 14 -1.65 -12.27 12.29
CA VAL A 14 -0.87 -12.99 13.29
C VAL A 14 -1.81 -13.77 14.19
N ARG A 15 -1.63 -15.08 14.23
CA ARG A 15 -2.45 -15.99 15.05
C ARG A 15 -1.66 -17.15 15.62
N GLU A 16 -2.23 -17.78 16.64
CA GLU A 16 -1.71 -18.99 17.27
C GLU A 16 -2.48 -20.21 16.80
N GLU A 17 -1.75 -21.24 16.36
CA GLU A 17 -2.29 -22.55 16.00
C GLU A 17 -1.39 -23.64 16.59
N GLU A 18 -1.94 -24.48 17.47
CA GLU A 18 -1.24 -25.64 18.06
C GLU A 18 0.12 -25.32 18.71
N GLY A 19 0.19 -24.20 19.42
CA GLY A 19 1.41 -23.70 20.06
C GLY A 19 2.42 -23.07 19.09
N ARG A 20 2.03 -22.81 17.84
CA ARG A 20 2.85 -22.16 16.82
C ARG A 20 2.28 -20.80 16.45
N VAL A 21 3.15 -19.82 16.26
CA VAL A 21 2.77 -18.51 15.72
C VAL A 21 2.79 -18.58 14.19
N ILE A 22 1.65 -18.31 13.58
CA ILE A 22 1.48 -18.21 12.13
C ILE A 22 1.43 -16.73 11.77
N ILE A 23 2.26 -16.33 10.80
CA ILE A 23 2.33 -14.96 10.28
C ILE A 23 2.12 -15.04 8.77
N GLU A 24 1.05 -14.41 8.29
CA GLU A 24 0.70 -14.41 6.88
C GLU A 24 0.50 -12.98 6.36
N PRO A 25 0.96 -12.67 5.13
CA PRO A 25 0.73 -11.36 4.56
C PRO A 25 -0.77 -11.14 4.31
N ILE A 26 -1.26 -9.97 4.73
CA ILE A 26 -2.57 -9.52 4.27
C ILE A 26 -2.38 -9.09 2.82
N THR A 27 -2.89 -9.91 1.90
CA THR A 27 -2.81 -9.60 0.47
C THR A 27 -3.79 -8.48 0.19
N ALA A 28 -3.29 -7.33 -0.26
CA ALA A 28 -4.15 -6.24 -0.70
C ALA A 28 -5.15 -6.76 -1.77
N PRO A 29 -6.37 -6.21 -1.82
CA PRO A 29 -7.31 -6.56 -2.88
C PRO A 29 -6.65 -6.40 -4.24
N ALA A 30 -6.88 -7.36 -5.14
CA ALA A 30 -6.47 -7.19 -6.53
C ALA A 30 -7.33 -6.06 -7.14
N PHE A 31 -6.75 -4.87 -7.29
CA PHE A 31 -7.39 -3.76 -7.97
C PHE A 31 -7.18 -3.90 -9.48
N THR A 32 -8.26 -3.77 -10.26
CA THR A 32 -8.17 -3.61 -11.72
C THR A 32 -8.25 -2.13 -12.06
N LEU A 33 -7.56 -1.71 -13.13
CA LEU A 33 -7.64 -0.33 -13.61
C LEU A 33 -9.10 0.04 -13.92
N GLU A 34 -9.83 -0.87 -14.55
CA GLU A 34 -11.25 -0.71 -14.87
C GLU A 34 -12.09 -0.50 -13.61
N GLY A 35 -11.81 -1.25 -12.54
CA GLY A 35 -12.51 -1.14 -11.25
C GLY A 35 -12.23 0.18 -10.54
N LEU A 36 -10.98 0.66 -10.59
CA LEU A 36 -10.61 1.96 -10.04
C LEU A 36 -11.28 3.10 -10.81
N LEU A 37 -11.27 3.05 -12.14
CA LEU A 37 -11.87 4.07 -12.99
C LEU A 37 -13.39 4.12 -12.90
N ALA A 38 -14.06 2.99 -12.65
CA ALA A 38 -15.51 2.93 -12.49
C ALA A 38 -16.03 3.78 -11.31
N GLY A 39 -15.19 4.03 -10.30
CA GLY A 39 -15.52 4.87 -9.15
C GLY A 39 -15.22 6.36 -9.31
N MET A 40 -14.47 6.74 -10.36
CA MET A 40 -14.06 8.13 -10.57
C MET A 40 -15.21 8.97 -11.14
N LYS A 41 -15.50 10.11 -10.52
CA LYS A 41 -16.52 11.08 -10.91
C LYS A 41 -15.95 12.50 -10.80
N PRO A 42 -16.41 13.48 -11.59
CA PRO A 42 -15.87 14.84 -11.53
C PRO A 42 -15.81 15.44 -10.11
N GLU A 43 -16.72 15.05 -9.21
CA GLU A 43 -16.78 15.54 -7.83
C GLU A 43 -15.71 14.94 -6.91
N ASN A 44 -15.07 13.83 -7.31
CA ASN A 44 -14.02 13.14 -6.54
C ASN A 44 -12.65 13.14 -7.23
N PHE A 45 -12.52 13.85 -8.36
CA PHE A 45 -11.23 13.98 -9.00
C PHE A 45 -10.26 14.69 -8.05
N PRO A 46 -9.03 14.15 -7.87
CA PRO A 46 -8.04 14.82 -7.06
C PRO A 46 -7.70 16.17 -7.71
N GLU A 47 -7.64 17.21 -6.89
CA GLU A 47 -7.06 18.47 -7.33
C GLU A 47 -5.54 18.32 -7.49
N ASN A 48 -4.95 19.12 -8.38
CA ASN A 48 -3.50 19.21 -8.44
C ASN A 48 -2.99 19.85 -7.15
N VAL A 49 -2.10 19.16 -6.45
CA VAL A 49 -1.47 19.65 -5.22
C VAL A 49 -0.02 20.00 -5.52
N ASP A 50 0.41 21.19 -5.09
CA ASP A 50 1.81 21.60 -5.20
C ASP A 50 2.66 20.81 -4.18
N PHE A 51 3.83 20.34 -4.61
CA PHE A 51 4.79 19.66 -3.73
C PHE A 51 5.40 20.60 -2.68
N GLY A 52 5.24 21.91 -2.86
CA GLY A 52 5.80 22.95 -2.02
C GLY A 52 7.19 23.38 -2.48
N PRO A 53 7.74 24.43 -1.84
CA PRO A 53 9.11 24.85 -2.10
C PRO A 53 10.11 23.79 -1.60
N PRO A 54 11.29 23.68 -2.23
CA PRO A 54 12.33 22.77 -1.75
C PRO A 54 12.74 23.12 -0.31
N VAL A 55 12.84 22.10 0.54
CA VAL A 55 13.20 22.25 1.96
C VAL A 55 14.66 21.87 2.27
N GLY A 56 15.45 21.57 1.23
CA GLY A 56 16.85 21.16 1.34
C GLY A 56 17.57 21.10 -0.02
N ASN A 57 18.58 20.23 -0.14
CA ASN A 57 19.37 20.04 -1.37
C ASN A 57 18.70 19.05 -2.36
N GLU A 58 17.40 19.20 -2.61
CA GLU A 58 16.62 18.28 -3.45
C GLU A 58 16.82 18.52 -4.97
N LEU A 59 17.50 19.61 -5.32
CA LEU A 59 17.97 19.91 -6.67
C LEU A 59 19.39 19.37 -6.85
N TRP A 60 19.54 18.38 -7.73
CA TRP A 60 20.82 17.89 -8.23
C TRP A 60 21.26 18.67 -9.47
#